data_AF-X1TQX4-F1
#
_entry.id   AF-X1TQX4-F1
#
_cell.length_a   1.000
_cell.length_b   1.000
_cell.length_c   1.000
_cell.angle_alpha   90.00
_cell.angle_beta   90.00
_cell.angle_gamma   90.00
#
_symmetry.space_group_name_H-M   'P 1'
#
loop_
_entity.id
_entity.type
_entity.pdbx_description
1 polymer ?
#
loop_
_entity_poly.entity_id
_entity_poly.type
_entity_poly.pdbx_seq_one_letter_code
_entity_poly.pdbx_strand_id
1 'polypeptide(L)'
;MLGFDPLWFGIIYNVNMQISFLSPPFGYALFYMKGVAPQGVTMGDIYRAALPFLALQFVGLIICIAFPIIPMLIPHLLFPFMK
;
A
#
# COMPACT_ATOMS: atom_id res chain seq x y z
N MET A 1 -4.29 2.97 -25.82
CA MET A 1 -4.04 2.88 -24.35
C MET A 1 -4.92 3.93 -23.70
N LEU A 2 -5.50 3.68 -22.52
CA LEU A 2 -6.65 4.38 -21.90
C LEU A 2 -6.53 5.91 -21.65
N GLY A 3 -5.56 6.63 -22.23
CA GLY A 3 -5.36 8.07 -22.03
C GLY A 3 -4.77 8.44 -20.67
N PHE A 4 -4.48 7.45 -19.82
CA PHE A 4 -3.86 7.65 -18.51
C PHE A 4 -2.34 7.59 -18.59
N ASP A 5 -1.69 8.38 -17.72
CA ASP A 5 -0.25 8.36 -17.49
C ASP A 5 0.19 6.98 -16.94
N PRO A 6 1.05 6.23 -17.67
CA PRO A 6 1.55 4.93 -17.24
C PRO A 6 2.35 4.98 -15.94
N LEU A 7 3.07 6.07 -15.66
CA LEU A 7 3.85 6.25 -14.44
C LEU A 7 2.94 6.37 -13.23
N TRP A 8 1.90 7.20 -13.33
CA TRP A 8 0.89 7.31 -12.28
C TRP A 8 0.21 5.98 -12.02
N PHE A 9 -0.20 5.27 -13.08
CA PHE A 9 -0.80 3.95 -12.93
C PHE A 9 0.15 2.96 -12.25
N GLY A 10 1.43 2.96 -12.62
CA GLY A 10 2.45 2.12 -11.99
C GLY A 10 2.64 2.42 -10.49
N ILE A 11 2.58 3.69 -10.10
CA ILE A 11 2.66 4.10 -8.68
C ILE A 11 1.43 3.60 -7.91
N ILE A 12 0.23 3.83 -8.44
CA ILE A 12 -1.02 3.36 -7.84
C ILE A 12 -1.03 1.82 -7.70
N TYR A 13 -0.57 1.11 -8.73
CA TYR A 13 -0.42 -0.33 -8.72
C TYR A 13 0.52 -0.81 -7.61
N ASN A 14 1.70 -0.18 -7.48
CA ASN A 14 2.66 -0.54 -6.44
C ASN A 14 2.11 -0.31 -5.02
N VAL A 15 1.41 0.81 -4.80
CA VAL A 15 0.74 1.09 -3.51
C VAL A 15 -0.32 0.04 -3.22
N ASN A 16 -1.15 -0.31 -4.21
CA ASN A 16 -2.17 -1.35 -4.05
C ASN A 16 -1.56 -2.75 -3.80
N MET A 17 -0.42 -3.05 -4.42
CA MET A 17 0.31 -4.29 -4.20
C MET A 17 0.80 -4.37 -2.74
N GLN A 18 1.35 -3.27 -2.18
CA GLN A 18 1.76 -3.21 -0.77
C GLN A 18 0.60 -3.48 0.19
N ILE A 19 -0.57 -2.89 -0.07
CA ILE A 19 -1.81 -3.12 0.70
C ILE A 19 -2.18 -4.61 0.68
N SER A 20 -2.03 -5.28 -0.46
CA SER A 20 -2.30 -6.71 -0.61
C SER A 20 -1.37 -7.58 0.25
N PHE A 21 -0.10 -7.18 0.42
CA PHE A 21 0.85 -7.86 1.32
C PHE A 21 0.48 -7.78 2.81
N LEU A 22 -0.41 -6.84 3.18
CA LEU A 22 -0.88 -6.63 4.55
C LEU A 22 -2.36 -7.01 4.75
N SER A 23 -3.07 -7.40 3.69
CA SER A 23 -4.50 -7.70 3.78
C SER A 23 -4.74 -9.15 4.23
N PRO A 24 -5.52 -9.40 5.30
CA PRO A 24 -5.94 -10.76 5.64
C PRO A 24 -6.80 -11.38 4.51
N PRO A 25 -6.77 -12.72 4.29
CA PRO A 25 -6.04 -13.77 5.01
C PRO A 25 -4.66 -14.08 4.39
N PHE A 26 -4.20 -13.34 3.39
CA PHE A 26 -2.97 -13.61 2.62
C PHE A 26 -1.81 -12.66 2.92
N GLY A 27 -1.91 -11.86 3.99
CA GLY A 27 -0.90 -10.89 4.36
C GLY A 27 0.41 -11.54 4.81
N TYR A 28 1.35 -11.79 3.88
CA TYR A 28 2.65 -12.41 4.15
C TYR A 28 3.39 -11.73 5.31
N ALA A 29 3.33 -10.40 5.39
CA ALA A 29 3.94 -9.64 6.48
C ALA A 29 3.30 -9.97 7.84
N LEU A 30 1.98 -10.19 7.87
CA LEU A 30 1.26 -10.55 9.11
C LEU A 30 1.62 -11.97 9.57
N PHE A 31 1.81 -12.92 8.65
CA PHE A 31 2.29 -14.26 8.98
C PHE A 31 3.73 -14.27 9.47
N TYR A 32 4.58 -13.43 8.88
CA TYR A 32 5.93 -13.23 9.38
C TYR A 32 5.91 -12.71 10.83
N MET A 33 5.07 -11.71 11.13
CA MET A 33 4.91 -11.22 12.51
C MET A 33 4.43 -12.30 13.47
N LYS A 34 3.54 -13.21 13.03
CA LYS A 34 3.11 -14.34 13.86
C LYS A 34 4.24 -15.28 14.23
N GLY A 35 5.25 -15.44 13.37
CA GLY A 35 6.41 -16.29 13.59
C GLY A 35 7.37 -15.76 14.67
N VAL A 36 7.42 -14.44 14.87
CA VAL A 36 8.25 -13.79 15.91
C VAL A 36 7.45 -13.36 17.15
N ALA A 37 6.12 -13.46 17.10
CA ALA A 37 5.24 -13.03 18.19
C ALA A 37 5.33 -13.98 19.41
N PRO A 38 5.24 -13.43 20.64
CA PRO A 38 5.23 -14.24 21.87
C PRO A 38 4.12 -15.30 21.90
N GLN A 39 4.33 -16.33 22.73
CA GLN A 39 3.30 -17.34 23.00
C GLN A 39 2.06 -16.67 23.61
N GLY A 40 0.88 -16.97 23.07
CA GLY A 40 -0.39 -16.35 23.45
C GLY A 40 -0.92 -15.29 22.47
N VAL A 41 -0.09 -14.75 21.58
CA VAL A 41 -0.56 -13.83 20.52
C VAL A 41 -1.18 -14.64 19.37
N THR A 42 -2.48 -14.42 19.15
CA THR A 42 -3.21 -15.09 18.08
C THR A 42 -3.09 -14.34 16.76
N MET A 43 -3.42 -15.01 15.64
CA MET A 43 -3.48 -14.34 14.34
C MET A 43 -4.57 -13.26 14.29
N GLY A 44 -5.65 -13.44 15.06
CA GLY A 44 -6.72 -12.45 15.19
C GLY A 44 -6.27 -11.15 15.84
N ASP A 45 -5.35 -11.22 16.81
CA ASP A 45 -4.78 -10.04 17.47
C ASP A 45 -3.92 -9.23 16.48
N ILE A 46 -3.11 -9.93 15.69
CA ILE A 46 -2.27 -9.33 14.64
C ILE A 46 -3.15 -8.68 13.56
N TYR A 47 -4.22 -9.36 13.14
CA TYR A 47 -5.16 -8.81 12.16
C TYR A 47 -5.87 -7.57 12.67
N ARG A 48 -6.34 -7.57 13.92
CA ARG A 48 -6.96 -6.40 14.55
C ARG A 48 -6.00 -5.21 14.66
N ALA A 49 -4.73 -5.48 14.98
CA ALA A 49 -3.70 -4.43 15.03
C ALA A 49 -3.35 -3.87 13.64
N ALA A 50 -3.37 -4.71 12.60
CA ALA A 50 -3.07 -4.31 11.23
C ALA A 50 -4.23 -3.56 10.54
N LEU A 51 -5.48 -3.87 10.90
CA LEU A 51 -6.68 -3.29 10.28
C LEU A 51 -6.71 -1.74 10.27
N PRO A 52 -6.42 -1.01 11.36
CA PRO A 52 -6.40 0.46 11.31
C PRO A 52 -5.31 0.99 10.37
N PHE A 53 -4.16 0.33 10.30
CA PHE A 53 -3.09 0.71 9.36
C PHE A 53 -3.49 0.43 7.91
N LEU A 54 -4.18 -0.68 7.66
CA LEU A 54 -4.71 -1.02 6.35
C LEU A 54 -5.76 0.00 5.89
N ALA A 55 -6.66 0.41 6.78
CA ALA A 55 -7.63 1.45 6.49
C ALA A 55 -6.96 2.78 6.11
N LEU A 56 -5.89 3.17 6.82
CA LEU A 56 -5.13 4.37 6.49
C LEU A 56 -4.47 4.27 5.10
N GLN A 57 -3.92 3.11 4.73
CA GLN A 57 -3.35 2.91 3.40
C GLN A 57 -4.43 3.00 2.30
N PHE A 58 -5.63 2.46 2.53
CA PHE A 58 -6.75 2.61 1.59
C PHE A 58 -7.17 4.08 1.42
N VAL A 59 -7.22 4.84 2.52
CA VAL A 59 -7.47 6.29 2.46
C VAL A 59 -6.39 6.99 1.63
N GLY A 60 -5.11 6.66 1.88
CA GLY A 60 -3.99 7.19 1.10
C GLY A 60 -4.08 6.85 -0.39
N LEU A 61 -4.45 5.61 -0.72
CA LEU A 61 -4.67 5.16 -2.09
C LEU A 61 -5.79 5.98 -2.78
N ILE A 62 -6.92 6.18 -2.10
CA ILE A 62 -8.03 6.99 -2.62
C ILE A 62 -7.57 8.44 -2.87
N ILE A 63 -6.79 9.01 -1.95
CA ILE A 63 -6.23 10.36 -2.11
C ILE A 63 -5.30 10.43 -3.32
N CYS A 64 -4.40 9.45 -3.52
CA CYS A 64 -3.50 9.41 -4.67
C CYS A 64 -4.25 9.23 -6.01
N ILE A 65 -5.39 8.55 -5.99
CA ILE A 65 -6.26 8.40 -7.16
C ILE A 65 -7.00 9.71 -7.45
N ALA A 66 -7.56 10.37 -6.43
CA ALA A 66 -8.29 11.61 -6.57
C ALA A 66 -7.38 12.81 -6.93
N PHE A 67 -6.14 12.81 -6.44
CA PHE A 67 -5.16 13.87 -6.63
C PHE A 67 -3.86 13.31 -7.22
N PRO A 68 -3.79 13.11 -8.56
CA PRO A 68 -2.64 12.51 -9.23
C PRO A 68 -1.34 13.30 -9.07
N ILE A 69 -1.43 14.59 -8.73
CA ILE A 69 -0.26 15.43 -8.46
C ILE A 69 0.57 14.94 -7.26
N ILE A 70 -0.06 14.28 -6.28
CA ILE A 70 0.61 13.81 -5.07
C ILE A 70 1.62 12.69 -5.39
N PRO A 71 1.23 11.56 -6.00
CA PRO A 71 2.18 10.51 -6.35
C PRO A 71 3.21 10.97 -7.40
N MET A 72 2.86 11.94 -8.25
CA MET A 72 3.76 12.45 -9.30
C MET A 72 4.79 13.47 -8.80
N LEU A 73 4.61 14.06 -7.62
CA LEU A 73 5.48 15.13 -7.12
C LEU A 73 6.95 14.69 -6.99
N ILE A 74 7.18 13.52 -6.39
CA ILE A 74 8.52 12.98 -6.18
C ILE A 74 9.19 12.60 -7.52
N PRO A 75 8.55 11.84 -8.43
CA PRO A 75 9.09 11.60 -9.76
C PRO A 75 9.45 12.88 -10.52
N HIS A 76 8.60 13.92 -10.49
CA HIS A 76 8.91 15.18 -11.15
C HIS A 76 10.11 15.90 -10.55
N LEU A 77 10.29 15.82 -9.22
CA LEU A 77 11.39 16.45 -8.53
C LEU A 77 12.73 15.73 -8.75
N LEU A 78 12.73 14.39 -8.75
CA LEU A 78 13.95 13.58 -8.86
C LEU A 78 14.30 13.20 -10.30
N PHE A 79 13.29 13.01 -11.16
CA PHE A 79 13.44 12.51 -12.53
C PHE A 79 12.68 13.41 -13.52
N PRO A 80 13.14 14.65 -13.76
CA PRO A 80 12.45 15.63 -14.61
C PRO A 80 12.33 15.20 -16.10
N PHE A 81 13.04 14.14 -16.51
CA PHE A 81 12.99 13.58 -17.86
C PHE A 81 11.94 12.48 -18.03
N MET A 82 11.36 11.96 -16.94
CA MET A 82 10.30 10.95 -16.97
C MET A 82 8.95 11.66 -17.10
N LYS A 83 8.48 11.79 -18.35
CA LYS A 83 7.14 12.27 -18.71
C LYS A 83 6.33 11.15 -19.36
#